data_AF-A0A935R1P0-F1
#
_entry.id   AF-A0A935R1P0-F1
#
_cell.length_a   1.000
_cell.length_b   1.000
_cell.length_c   1.000
_cell.angle_alpha   90.00
_cell.angle_beta   90.00
_cell.angle_gamma   90.00
#
_symmetry.space_group_name_H-M   'P 1'
#
loop_
_entity.id
_entity.type
_entity.pdbx_description
1 polymer ?
#
loop_
_entity_poly.entity_id
_entity_poly.type
_entity_poly.pdbx_seq_one_letter_code
_entity_poly.pdbx_strand_id
1 'polypeptide(L)'
;MTQDGDCDDTDSAFFPGATETDCADPNDYNCDGSVGFEDNDADGFPACLECDDGARAVNPLAVEVCDEIDNNCDGQIDADAIDTTRYHQDVDGDGFGDPDFFTDTCAAPEGYTEDDNDCDDSRAAVNPDADELCDELDNDCDGEIDPPSAVDAQTWYGDGDGDGVGVTRLAVRACVAPDGFVATTEDCDDGDDSAYPGATEVCDEVDNDCDGETDEGVQTGWFADLDGDGYGQDATALMACTPPTSLYVATGGDCDDGADDVNPAESPGCDGLDHDCDGLIDNDDDLDGYSDETCGGDDCDDADGAITPEVDGACALGADCLSILNAGRSSGDGTYTIDPDGFGVGADPIEVECDMSTDGGGWTQLADEDYSAQDCPGAWVKDASSGYCHRGTARGSAPSAEFDSFGVTYGEVRGALTGYQYASMNGFWYTSGRTVEDFYVDGISITHGVSGARTHIWTYAVGMTYNGRYAYDCPERGGTAAPSFVGTNYTCDTGNLSTTTWGYQWYSTPAFAGDSFQRTLPSSTDEAIEVRLIADEESSAHTYSEDVGVSAIELWVR
;
A
#
# COMPACT_ATOMS: atom_id res chain seq x y z
N MET A 1 38.58 -75.82 112.13
CA MET A 1 37.27 -75.23 111.82
C MET A 1 37.09 -75.52 110.35
N THR A 2 36.19 -76.43 110.04
CA THR A 2 35.85 -76.90 108.70
C THR A 2 35.47 -75.72 107.81
N GLN A 3 36.23 -75.50 106.74
CA GLN A 3 35.83 -74.63 105.64
C GLN A 3 35.30 -75.57 104.57
N ASP A 4 33.99 -75.55 104.32
CA ASP A 4 33.36 -76.34 103.24
C ASP A 4 34.06 -76.02 101.92
N GLY A 5 34.80 -76.97 101.35
CA GLY A 5 35.28 -76.90 99.97
C GLY A 5 36.63 -77.55 99.64
N ASP A 6 37.48 -77.90 100.62
CA ASP A 6 38.75 -78.61 100.33
C ASP A 6 38.53 -80.13 100.08
N CYS A 7 39.35 -80.69 99.20
CA CYS A 7 39.29 -82.10 98.78
C CYS A 7 40.27 -83.00 99.57
N ASP A 8 41.19 -82.40 100.33
CA ASP A 8 42.00 -83.09 101.35
C ASP A 8 42.12 -82.24 102.63
N ASP A 9 41.29 -82.56 103.63
CA ASP A 9 41.27 -81.97 104.97
C ASP A 9 42.60 -82.09 105.75
N THR A 10 43.59 -82.85 105.24
CA THR A 10 44.88 -83.11 105.91
C THR A 10 46.06 -82.37 105.31
N ASP A 11 45.91 -81.72 104.15
CA ASP A 11 46.98 -80.99 103.47
C ASP A 11 46.51 -79.59 103.02
N SER A 12 47.20 -78.56 103.52
CA SER A 12 46.89 -77.15 103.21
C SER A 12 47.15 -76.75 101.76
N ALA A 13 47.76 -77.62 100.94
CA ALA A 13 47.93 -77.39 99.51
C ALA A 13 46.64 -77.59 98.70
N PHE A 14 45.64 -78.30 99.26
CA PHE A 14 44.41 -78.65 98.57
C PHE A 14 43.27 -77.71 99.00
N PHE A 15 42.90 -76.76 98.14
CA PHE A 15 41.83 -75.81 98.41
C PHE A 15 41.25 -75.21 97.12
N PRO A 16 39.95 -74.87 97.08
CA PRO A 16 39.33 -74.17 95.95
C PRO A 16 40.12 -72.93 95.49
N GLY A 17 40.62 -72.98 94.26
CA GLY A 17 41.42 -71.91 93.66
C GLY A 17 42.94 -71.96 93.93
N ALA A 18 43.48 -73.08 94.43
CA ALA A 18 44.92 -73.34 94.37
C ALA A 18 45.41 -73.36 92.91
N THR A 19 46.67 -73.00 92.67
CA THR A 19 47.24 -72.96 91.32
C THR A 19 48.01 -74.24 91.00
N GLU A 20 47.69 -74.88 89.88
CA GLU A 20 48.29 -76.14 89.42
C GLU A 20 49.33 -75.88 88.34
N THR A 21 50.49 -75.36 88.76
CA THR A 21 51.54 -74.92 87.81
C THR A 21 52.56 -76.00 87.45
N ASP A 22 52.52 -77.16 88.13
CA ASP A 22 53.41 -78.29 87.83
C ASP A 22 52.72 -79.26 86.87
N CYS A 23 53.10 -79.15 85.61
CA CYS A 23 52.64 -79.96 84.49
C CYS A 23 52.98 -81.45 84.56
N ALA A 24 53.66 -81.90 85.61
CA ALA A 24 54.00 -83.30 85.87
C ALA A 24 53.28 -83.88 87.10
N ASP A 25 52.48 -83.07 87.80
CA ASP A 25 51.84 -83.43 89.06
C ASP A 25 50.38 -83.88 88.85
N PRO A 26 50.03 -85.14 89.14
CA PRO A 26 48.67 -85.67 88.93
C PRO A 26 47.68 -85.28 90.04
N ASN A 27 48.05 -84.41 90.97
CA ASN A 27 47.20 -84.03 92.10
C ASN A 27 46.30 -82.82 91.73
N ASP A 28 45.00 -82.98 91.96
CA ASP A 28 43.98 -81.91 91.89
C ASP A 28 44.05 -81.06 93.17
N TYR A 29 44.90 -80.04 93.16
CA TYR A 29 45.11 -79.13 94.28
C TYR A 29 43.97 -78.14 94.46
N ASN A 30 43.26 -77.82 93.37
CA ASN A 30 42.24 -76.78 93.39
C ASN A 30 40.83 -77.34 93.63
N CYS A 31 40.70 -78.66 93.70
CA CYS A 31 39.49 -79.42 93.97
C CYS A 31 38.35 -79.16 92.98
N ASP A 32 38.67 -78.76 91.74
CA ASP A 32 37.68 -78.48 90.69
C ASP A 32 37.38 -79.70 89.80
N GLY A 33 38.13 -80.80 89.99
CA GLY A 33 37.96 -82.05 89.25
C GLY A 33 38.77 -82.14 87.96
N SER A 34 39.65 -81.18 87.68
CA SER A 34 40.67 -81.22 86.62
C SER A 34 42.08 -81.16 87.21
N VAL A 35 43.10 -81.62 86.47
CA VAL A 35 44.51 -81.49 86.89
C VAL A 35 45.35 -80.90 85.78
N GLY A 36 46.28 -80.01 86.12
CA GLY A 36 47.24 -79.42 85.15
C GLY A 36 48.15 -80.42 84.41
N PHE A 37 48.16 -81.70 84.79
CA PHE A 37 48.88 -82.81 84.13
C PHE A 37 48.05 -83.55 83.06
N GLU A 38 46.73 -83.38 83.02
CA GLU A 38 45.89 -84.06 82.03
C GLU A 38 46.21 -83.58 80.61
N ASP A 39 46.09 -84.49 79.65
CA ASP A 39 46.22 -84.27 78.20
C ASP A 39 44.92 -84.84 77.61
N ASN A 40 43.86 -84.02 77.64
CA ASN A 40 42.50 -84.50 77.41
C ASN A 40 42.22 -84.82 75.93
N ASP A 41 42.98 -84.21 75.02
CA ASP A 41 42.81 -84.38 73.57
C ASP A 41 43.89 -85.27 72.91
N ALA A 42 44.90 -85.68 73.69
CA ALA A 42 45.99 -86.56 73.33
C ALA A 42 46.88 -86.00 72.20
N ASP A 43 47.21 -84.72 72.23
CA ASP A 43 48.16 -84.08 71.31
C ASP A 43 49.62 -84.08 71.81
N GLY A 44 49.80 -84.37 73.11
CA GLY A 44 51.10 -84.47 73.77
C GLY A 44 51.52 -83.24 74.57
N PHE A 45 50.67 -82.21 74.66
CA PHE A 45 50.77 -81.14 75.62
C PHE A 45 49.83 -81.41 76.82
N PRO A 46 50.23 -81.04 78.05
CA PRO A 46 49.36 -81.09 79.21
C PRO A 46 48.62 -79.76 79.42
N ALA A 47 47.44 -79.82 80.04
CA ALA A 47 46.51 -78.73 80.30
C ALA A 47 47.13 -77.44 80.87
N CYS A 48 48.21 -77.54 81.65
CA CYS A 48 48.94 -76.38 82.20
C CYS A 48 49.75 -75.56 81.16
N LEU A 49 50.04 -76.13 79.98
CA LEU A 49 50.78 -75.50 78.88
C LEU A 49 49.86 -75.04 77.74
N GLU A 50 48.57 -75.36 77.83
CA GLU A 50 47.58 -75.09 76.82
C GLU A 50 46.56 -74.09 77.31
N CYS A 51 45.91 -73.45 76.35
CA CYS A 51 44.81 -72.53 76.58
C CYS A 51 43.45 -73.21 76.38
N ASP A 52 43.39 -74.36 75.67
CA ASP A 52 42.24 -75.27 75.59
C ASP A 52 42.69 -76.74 75.41
N ASP A 53 42.83 -77.47 76.53
CA ASP A 53 43.22 -78.90 76.59
C ASP A 53 42.18 -79.88 75.97
N GLY A 54 41.03 -79.35 75.51
CA GLY A 54 40.04 -80.13 74.77
C GLY A 54 40.26 -80.15 73.25
N ALA A 55 41.23 -79.37 72.73
CA ALA A 55 41.35 -79.06 71.31
C ALA A 55 42.76 -79.27 70.75
N ARG A 56 42.98 -80.42 70.06
CA ARG A 56 44.31 -80.86 69.53
C ARG A 56 45.05 -79.89 68.62
N ALA A 57 44.40 -78.82 68.19
CA ALA A 57 44.95 -77.79 67.32
C ALA A 57 45.41 -76.55 68.10
N VAL A 58 45.21 -76.52 69.43
CA VAL A 58 45.45 -75.39 70.32
C VAL A 58 46.54 -75.76 71.31
N ASN A 59 47.80 -75.52 70.94
CA ASN A 59 48.96 -75.84 71.76
C ASN A 59 50.17 -74.93 71.43
N PRO A 60 51.18 -74.83 72.31
CA PRO A 60 52.34 -73.94 72.13
C PRO A 60 53.17 -74.05 70.84
N LEU A 61 52.96 -75.09 70.03
CA LEU A 61 53.64 -75.28 68.75
C LEU A 61 52.67 -75.22 67.55
N ALA A 62 51.39 -74.94 67.78
CA ALA A 62 50.44 -74.69 66.72
C ALA A 62 50.80 -73.42 65.95
N VAL A 63 50.30 -73.33 64.73
CA VAL A 63 50.44 -72.16 63.87
C VAL A 63 49.10 -71.44 63.91
N GLU A 64 49.14 -70.12 64.05
CA GLU A 64 47.94 -69.29 64.00
C GLU A 64 47.22 -69.45 62.66
N VAL A 65 45.90 -69.57 62.72
CA VAL A 65 44.99 -69.48 61.58
C VAL A 65 43.89 -68.48 61.94
N CYS A 66 43.24 -67.88 60.94
CA CYS A 66 42.18 -66.89 61.14
C CYS A 66 40.86 -67.54 61.64
N ASP A 67 40.86 -68.09 62.85
CA ASP A 67 39.71 -68.74 63.49
C ASP A 67 39.26 -68.09 64.81
N GLU A 68 39.84 -66.92 65.15
CA GLU A 68 39.62 -66.17 66.38
C GLU A 68 40.07 -66.93 67.66
N ILE A 69 40.90 -67.97 67.52
CA ILE A 69 41.47 -68.74 68.62
C ILE A 69 42.97 -68.50 68.66
N ASP A 70 43.52 -68.23 69.85
CA ASP A 70 44.97 -68.23 70.10
C ASP A 70 45.48 -69.69 69.98
N ASN A 71 45.80 -70.14 68.77
CA ASN A 71 46.14 -71.53 68.54
C ASN A 71 47.46 -71.89 69.22
N ASN A 72 48.41 -70.96 69.26
CA ASN A 72 49.76 -71.18 69.80
C ASN A 72 49.89 -70.81 71.30
N CYS A 73 48.80 -70.36 71.93
CA CYS A 73 48.71 -69.99 73.33
C CYS A 73 49.77 -68.96 73.80
N ASP A 74 50.21 -68.04 72.94
CA ASP A 74 51.18 -67.00 73.28
C ASP A 74 50.53 -65.71 73.83
N GLY A 75 49.19 -65.67 73.85
CA GLY A 75 48.38 -64.55 74.30
C GLY A 75 48.01 -63.56 73.20
N GLN A 76 48.34 -63.83 71.94
CA GLN A 76 47.93 -63.05 70.77
C GLN A 76 47.07 -63.90 69.85
N ILE A 77 45.80 -63.50 69.70
CA ILE A 77 44.89 -64.13 68.75
C ILE A 77 45.28 -63.71 67.33
N ASP A 78 45.55 -64.67 66.45
CA ASP A 78 45.73 -64.52 64.99
C ASP A 78 46.88 -63.60 64.54
N ALA A 79 47.85 -63.27 65.40
CA ALA A 79 48.86 -62.22 65.11
C ALA A 79 49.88 -62.58 64.01
N ASP A 80 50.08 -63.86 63.75
CA ASP A 80 50.94 -64.40 62.69
C ASP A 80 50.19 -65.47 61.87
N ALA A 81 48.87 -65.28 61.68
CA ALA A 81 48.03 -66.23 60.96
C ALA A 81 48.54 -66.49 59.54
N ILE A 82 48.62 -67.76 59.14
CA ILE A 82 49.18 -68.12 57.82
C ILE A 82 48.19 -68.00 56.67
N ASP A 83 46.91 -67.81 56.97
CA ASP A 83 45.79 -67.71 56.03
C ASP A 83 45.15 -66.31 56.02
N THR A 84 45.94 -65.27 56.33
CA THR A 84 45.54 -63.87 56.13
C THR A 84 45.22 -63.58 54.67
N THR A 85 44.20 -62.77 54.45
CA THR A 85 43.87 -62.21 53.13
C THR A 85 44.55 -60.87 52.96
N ARG A 86 44.96 -60.56 51.72
CA ARG A 86 45.48 -59.25 51.39
C ARG A 86 44.33 -58.28 51.14
N TYR A 87 44.36 -57.14 51.81
CA TYR A 87 43.44 -56.05 51.60
C TYR A 87 44.19 -54.78 51.18
N HIS A 88 43.65 -54.08 50.20
CA HIS A 88 44.16 -52.86 49.58
C HIS A 88 43.41 -51.65 50.12
N GLN A 89 44.10 -50.53 50.35
CA GLN A 89 43.43 -49.34 50.84
C GLN A 89 42.50 -48.79 49.76
N ASP A 90 41.27 -48.46 50.18
CA ASP A 90 40.19 -47.89 49.37
C ASP A 90 39.88 -46.50 49.97
N VAL A 91 40.57 -45.47 49.47
CA VAL A 91 40.51 -44.11 50.04
C VAL A 91 39.21 -43.41 49.67
N ASP A 92 38.66 -43.66 48.50
CA ASP A 92 37.47 -42.96 47.99
C ASP A 92 36.14 -43.73 48.17
N GLY A 93 36.22 -45.02 48.50
CA GLY A 93 35.10 -45.86 48.90
C GLY A 93 34.31 -46.46 47.74
N ASP A 94 34.91 -46.65 46.57
CA ASP A 94 34.23 -47.25 45.41
C ASP A 94 34.28 -48.78 45.35
N GLY A 95 35.13 -49.40 46.19
CA GLY A 95 35.27 -50.84 46.32
C GLY A 95 36.48 -51.44 45.61
N PHE A 96 37.27 -50.63 44.90
CA PHE A 96 38.60 -50.96 44.39
C PHE A 96 39.66 -50.26 45.25
N GLY A 97 40.86 -50.81 45.32
CA GLY A 97 41.91 -50.28 46.18
C GLY A 97 43.26 -50.22 45.51
N ASP A 98 44.16 -49.41 46.08
CA ASP A 98 45.49 -49.16 45.54
C ASP A 98 46.37 -50.44 45.57
N PRO A 99 46.86 -50.94 44.40
CA PRO A 99 47.72 -52.11 44.34
C PRO A 99 49.06 -51.94 45.08
N ASP A 100 49.55 -50.70 45.22
CA ASP A 100 50.81 -50.38 45.90
C ASP A 100 50.64 -50.20 47.41
N PHE A 101 49.41 -50.11 47.93
CA PHE A 101 49.13 -49.93 49.34
C PHE A 101 48.20 -51.00 49.91
N PHE A 102 48.79 -51.98 50.60
CA PHE A 102 48.08 -53.15 51.12
C PHE A 102 48.51 -53.56 52.53
N THR A 103 47.66 -54.35 53.19
CA THR A 103 47.94 -55.05 54.45
C THR A 103 47.39 -56.47 54.40
N ASP A 104 48.07 -57.41 55.05
CA ASP A 104 47.62 -58.80 55.16
C ASP A 104 46.96 -58.99 56.54
N THR A 105 45.66 -59.30 56.59
CA THR A 105 44.87 -59.45 57.84
C THR A 105 43.80 -60.54 57.71
N CYS A 106 43.25 -61.02 58.83
CA CYS A 106 42.18 -62.03 58.83
C CYS A 106 40.81 -61.49 58.40
N ALA A 107 40.60 -60.18 58.52
CA ALA A 107 39.38 -59.50 58.08
C ALA A 107 39.73 -58.12 57.52
N ALA A 108 38.91 -57.64 56.58
CA ALA A 108 39.07 -56.33 55.95
C ALA A 108 39.08 -55.21 57.00
N PRO A 109 40.16 -54.41 57.10
CA PRO A 109 40.15 -53.20 57.90
C PRO A 109 39.15 -52.16 57.34
N GLU A 110 38.76 -51.18 58.17
CA GLU A 110 37.92 -50.07 57.69
C GLU A 110 38.68 -49.25 56.64
N GLY A 111 38.07 -49.04 55.46
CA GLY A 111 38.69 -48.33 54.33
C GLY A 111 39.66 -49.19 53.52
N TYR A 112 39.46 -50.52 53.50
CA TYR A 112 40.22 -51.44 52.66
C TYR A 112 39.27 -52.44 51.96
N THR A 113 39.66 -52.89 50.77
CA THR A 113 38.95 -53.88 49.94
C THR A 113 39.90 -55.00 49.49
N GLU A 114 39.38 -56.11 48.96
CA GLU A 114 40.23 -57.20 48.43
C GLU A 114 40.67 -56.94 46.98
N ASP A 115 39.93 -56.10 46.24
CA ASP A 115 40.18 -55.80 44.84
C ASP A 115 41.27 -54.71 44.69
N ASP A 116 42.33 -55.01 43.93
CA ASP A 116 43.52 -54.17 43.79
C ASP A 116 43.62 -53.43 42.45
N ASN A 117 42.52 -53.38 41.70
CA ASN A 117 42.52 -52.90 40.32
C ASN A 117 42.20 -51.39 40.19
N ASP A 118 42.40 -50.59 41.24
CA ASP A 118 42.22 -49.14 41.18
C ASP A 118 43.48 -48.43 40.64
N CYS A 119 43.33 -47.65 39.57
CA CYS A 119 44.41 -46.86 38.99
C CYS A 119 44.52 -45.43 39.56
N ASP A 120 43.51 -44.93 40.28
CA ASP A 120 43.53 -43.67 41.04
C ASP A 120 42.58 -43.71 42.26
N ASP A 121 43.04 -44.36 43.34
CA ASP A 121 42.37 -44.53 44.66
C ASP A 121 41.91 -43.22 45.36
N SER A 122 42.19 -42.06 44.76
CA SER A 122 41.67 -40.78 45.24
C SER A 122 40.36 -40.35 44.56
N ARG A 123 39.87 -41.10 43.58
CA ARG A 123 38.75 -40.77 42.70
C ARG A 123 37.85 -41.98 42.41
N ALA A 124 36.71 -42.02 43.10
CA ALA A 124 35.66 -43.04 42.95
C ALA A 124 35.01 -43.17 41.54
N ALA A 125 35.45 -42.37 40.56
CA ALA A 125 35.02 -42.42 39.17
C ALA A 125 36.14 -42.93 38.24
N VAL A 126 37.25 -43.43 38.80
CA VAL A 126 38.41 -43.96 38.11
C VAL A 126 38.67 -45.36 38.67
N ASN A 127 38.00 -46.35 38.10
CA ASN A 127 38.08 -47.75 38.50
C ASN A 127 37.61 -48.66 37.36
N PRO A 128 37.91 -49.98 37.40
CA PRO A 128 37.60 -50.91 36.31
C PRO A 128 36.13 -51.03 35.86
N ASP A 129 35.19 -50.59 36.70
CA ASP A 129 33.77 -50.61 36.41
C ASP A 129 33.22 -49.25 35.93
N ALA A 130 34.06 -48.21 35.87
CA ALA A 130 33.68 -46.89 35.39
C ALA A 130 33.45 -46.86 33.87
N ASP A 131 32.67 -45.90 33.41
CA ASP A 131 32.53 -45.60 31.99
C ASP A 131 33.65 -44.63 31.58
N GLU A 132 34.31 -44.89 30.45
CA GLU A 132 35.24 -43.95 29.81
C GLU A 132 34.55 -42.63 29.43
N LEU A 133 35.15 -41.52 29.86
CA LEU A 133 34.73 -40.15 29.54
C LEU A 133 35.86 -39.41 28.83
N CYS A 134 35.52 -38.39 28.05
CA CYS A 134 36.47 -37.50 27.39
C CYS A 134 37.02 -36.44 28.37
N ASP A 135 37.73 -36.85 29.42
CA ASP A 135 38.23 -35.97 30.48
C ASP A 135 39.77 -36.02 30.70
N GLU A 136 40.48 -36.61 29.74
CA GLU A 136 41.94 -36.84 29.76
C GLU A 136 42.41 -37.84 30.83
N LEU A 137 41.50 -38.62 31.42
CA LEU A 137 41.79 -39.71 32.34
C LEU A 137 41.53 -41.08 31.69
N ASP A 138 42.09 -42.11 32.30
CA ASP A 138 41.76 -43.52 32.05
C ASP A 138 40.79 -43.88 33.16
N ASN A 139 39.48 -43.75 32.91
CA ASN A 139 38.45 -43.92 33.92
C ASN A 139 38.24 -45.41 34.24
N ASP A 140 38.32 -46.30 33.25
CA ASP A 140 38.07 -47.73 33.40
C ASP A 140 39.35 -48.57 33.63
N CYS A 141 40.48 -47.90 33.82
CA CYS A 141 41.78 -48.49 34.12
C CYS A 141 42.24 -49.55 33.09
N ASP A 142 41.78 -49.47 31.84
CA ASP A 142 42.13 -50.42 30.77
C ASP A 142 43.42 -50.04 30.02
N GLY A 143 43.92 -48.82 30.25
CA GLY A 143 45.15 -48.26 29.68
C GLY A 143 44.95 -47.39 28.43
N GLU A 144 43.73 -47.24 27.92
CA GLU A 144 43.37 -46.29 26.88
C GLU A 144 42.84 -45.00 27.51
N ILE A 145 43.35 -43.83 27.08
CA ILE A 145 42.86 -42.52 27.55
C ILE A 145 41.97 -41.94 26.46
N ASP A 146 40.74 -41.56 26.82
CA ASP A 146 39.76 -40.90 25.95
C ASP A 146 39.53 -41.64 24.61
N PRO A 147 39.28 -42.97 24.58
CA PRO A 147 39.12 -43.70 23.33
C PRO A 147 37.84 -43.28 22.58
N PRO A 148 37.72 -43.55 21.27
CA PRO A 148 36.48 -43.31 20.49
C PRO A 148 35.22 -44.00 21.04
N SER A 149 35.40 -45.00 21.91
CA SER A 149 34.33 -45.71 22.63
C SER A 149 33.81 -44.96 23.86
N ALA A 150 34.49 -43.90 24.32
CA ALA A 150 34.07 -43.08 25.45
C ALA A 150 32.61 -42.63 25.28
N VAL A 151 31.88 -42.60 26.39
CA VAL A 151 30.42 -42.46 26.39
C VAL A 151 30.00 -41.11 25.81
N ASP A 152 30.76 -40.05 26.11
CA ASP A 152 30.54 -38.68 25.65
C ASP A 152 31.37 -38.28 24.41
N ALA A 153 32.07 -39.24 23.77
CA ALA A 153 32.78 -38.99 22.52
C ALA A 153 31.80 -38.52 21.42
N GLN A 154 32.11 -37.37 20.83
CA GLN A 154 31.27 -36.76 19.79
C GLN A 154 31.54 -37.40 18.43
N THR A 155 30.58 -37.25 17.52
CA THR A 155 30.78 -37.61 16.10
C THR A 155 31.26 -36.38 15.35
N TRP A 156 32.33 -36.53 14.60
CA TRP A 156 32.93 -35.52 13.74
C TRP A 156 32.80 -35.95 12.28
N TYR A 157 32.61 -35.01 11.38
CA TYR A 157 32.34 -35.20 9.96
C TYR A 157 33.45 -34.56 9.14
N GLY A 158 33.99 -35.27 8.15
CA GLY A 158 35.03 -34.72 7.28
C GLY A 158 34.52 -33.51 6.51
N ASP A 159 35.30 -32.43 6.52
CA ASP A 159 35.05 -31.13 5.88
C ASP A 159 36.19 -30.87 4.88
N GLY A 160 35.91 -31.15 3.61
CA GLY A 160 36.89 -31.21 2.54
C GLY A 160 37.27 -29.85 1.94
N ASP A 161 36.34 -28.90 1.91
CA ASP A 161 36.48 -27.57 1.33
C ASP A 161 36.69 -26.47 2.38
N GLY A 162 36.36 -26.73 3.65
CA GLY A 162 36.64 -25.85 4.78
C GLY A 162 35.55 -24.82 5.05
N ASP A 163 34.30 -25.05 4.63
CA ASP A 163 33.16 -24.17 4.92
C ASP A 163 32.63 -24.30 6.36
N GLY A 164 33.04 -25.36 7.06
CA GLY A 164 32.62 -25.66 8.42
C GLY A 164 31.40 -26.57 8.53
N VAL A 165 31.00 -27.30 7.49
CA VAL A 165 29.96 -28.34 7.51
C VAL A 165 30.53 -29.60 6.85
N GLY A 166 30.43 -30.75 7.52
CA GLY A 166 31.01 -31.98 7.00
C GLY A 166 29.99 -32.93 6.35
N VAL A 167 30.51 -33.98 5.71
CA VAL A 167 29.68 -35.04 5.12
C VAL A 167 29.46 -36.24 6.02
N THR A 168 28.22 -36.73 6.08
CA THR A 168 27.83 -37.95 6.84
C THR A 168 28.59 -39.21 6.43
N ARG A 169 29.02 -39.29 5.15
CA ARG A 169 29.79 -40.44 4.63
C ARG A 169 31.20 -40.56 5.23
N LEU A 170 31.72 -39.50 5.84
CA LEU A 170 33.02 -39.45 6.52
C LEU A 170 32.85 -39.11 8.01
N ALA A 171 32.04 -39.90 8.72
CA ALA A 171 31.84 -39.73 10.15
C ALA A 171 32.83 -40.56 10.99
N VAL A 172 33.41 -39.95 12.03
CA VAL A 172 34.28 -40.61 13.02
C VAL A 172 33.90 -40.19 14.44
N ARG A 173 34.00 -41.09 15.42
CA ARG A 173 33.85 -40.71 16.83
C ARG A 173 35.22 -40.40 17.45
N ALA A 174 35.30 -39.31 18.20
CA ALA A 174 36.50 -38.92 18.94
C ALA A 174 36.15 -37.88 20.01
N CYS A 175 36.95 -37.81 21.07
CA CYS A 175 36.83 -36.78 22.11
C CYS A 175 37.22 -35.38 21.60
N VAL A 176 38.19 -35.32 20.69
CA VAL A 176 38.65 -34.09 20.04
C VAL A 176 38.49 -34.21 18.53
N ALA A 177 38.12 -33.10 17.88
CA ALA A 177 38.02 -33.02 16.43
C ALA A 177 39.35 -33.42 15.75
N PRO A 178 39.36 -34.45 14.89
CA PRO A 178 40.50 -34.72 14.04
C PRO A 178 40.73 -33.58 13.04
N ASP A 179 41.97 -33.42 12.57
CA ASP A 179 42.29 -32.42 11.54
C ASP A 179 41.42 -32.64 10.29
N GLY A 180 40.72 -31.58 9.85
CA GLY A 180 39.81 -31.63 8.70
C GLY A 180 38.42 -32.22 8.99
N PHE A 181 37.99 -32.24 10.26
CA PHE A 181 36.66 -32.66 10.65
C PHE A 181 35.96 -31.60 11.52
N VAL A 182 34.63 -31.51 11.40
CA VAL A 182 33.75 -30.57 12.11
C VAL A 182 32.56 -31.29 12.76
N ALA A 183 31.86 -30.64 13.70
CA ALA A 183 30.74 -31.26 14.43
C ALA A 183 29.41 -31.18 13.67
N THR A 184 29.33 -30.25 12.72
CA THR A 184 28.22 -29.98 11.79
C THR A 184 28.25 -30.96 10.63
N THR A 185 27.08 -31.26 10.08
CA THR A 185 26.91 -32.27 9.03
C THR A 185 25.86 -31.79 8.01
N GLU A 186 25.67 -32.56 6.94
CA GLU A 186 24.66 -32.35 5.88
C GLU A 186 25.12 -31.43 4.75
N ASP A 187 26.43 -31.25 4.61
CA ASP A 187 27.02 -30.72 3.39
C ASP A 187 26.69 -31.62 2.19
N CYS A 188 26.18 -31.01 1.12
CA CYS A 188 25.78 -31.66 -0.11
C CYS A 188 26.89 -31.76 -1.16
N ASP A 189 27.93 -30.91 -1.08
CA ASP A 189 29.12 -30.95 -1.93
C ASP A 189 30.42 -30.49 -1.21
N ASP A 190 30.99 -31.40 -0.41
CA ASP A 190 32.34 -31.44 0.25
C ASP A 190 33.58 -31.02 -0.58
N GLY A 191 33.39 -30.56 -1.81
CA GLY A 191 34.41 -29.99 -2.67
C GLY A 191 34.16 -28.51 -3.03
N ASP A 192 33.09 -27.90 -2.54
CA ASP A 192 32.64 -26.56 -2.88
C ASP A 192 32.21 -25.79 -1.60
N ASP A 193 33.05 -24.83 -1.18
CA ASP A 193 32.85 -24.03 0.03
C ASP A 193 31.66 -23.05 -0.05
N SER A 194 30.91 -23.08 -1.15
CA SER A 194 29.68 -22.32 -1.35
C SER A 194 28.40 -23.17 -1.30
N ALA A 195 28.50 -24.49 -1.09
CA ALA A 195 27.38 -25.42 -1.09
C ALA A 195 27.17 -26.12 0.27
N TYR A 196 26.43 -25.47 1.18
CA TYR A 196 26.15 -26.00 2.51
C TYR A 196 24.79 -25.54 3.07
N PRO A 197 24.20 -26.28 4.02
CA PRO A 197 22.97 -25.91 4.70
C PRO A 197 22.92 -24.45 5.19
N GLY A 198 22.06 -23.65 4.56
CA GLY A 198 21.87 -22.25 4.90
C GLY A 198 22.86 -21.26 4.27
N ALA A 199 23.64 -21.69 3.26
CA ALA A 199 24.29 -20.76 2.35
C ALA A 199 23.25 -19.88 1.63
N THR A 200 23.71 -18.82 0.96
CA THR A 200 22.82 -17.98 0.15
C THR A 200 22.87 -18.47 -1.28
N GLU A 201 21.70 -18.80 -1.84
CA GLU A 201 21.55 -19.12 -3.26
C GLU A 201 22.19 -18.06 -4.16
N VAL A 202 22.90 -18.55 -5.17
CA VAL A 202 23.46 -17.79 -6.28
C VAL A 202 22.97 -18.44 -7.56
N CYS A 203 22.61 -17.63 -8.56
CA CYS A 203 22.10 -18.14 -9.82
C CYS A 203 23.24 -18.73 -10.69
N ASP A 204 23.74 -19.91 -10.33
CA ASP A 204 24.89 -20.59 -10.93
C ASP A 204 24.66 -22.07 -11.25
N GLU A 205 23.41 -22.54 -11.15
CA GLU A 205 22.98 -23.92 -11.39
C GLU A 205 23.48 -24.92 -10.33
N VAL A 206 23.91 -24.43 -9.15
CA VAL A 206 24.26 -25.23 -7.98
C VAL A 206 23.19 -25.02 -6.89
N ASP A 207 22.88 -26.08 -6.15
CA ASP A 207 22.09 -26.02 -4.92
C ASP A 207 23.02 -25.55 -3.79
N ASN A 208 23.08 -24.24 -3.55
CA ASN A 208 24.04 -23.68 -2.60
C ASN A 208 23.62 -23.94 -1.16
N ASP A 209 22.32 -23.92 -0.88
CA ASP A 209 21.82 -24.05 0.50
C ASP A 209 21.45 -25.50 0.89
N CYS A 210 21.65 -26.46 -0.02
CA CYS A 210 21.43 -27.88 0.13
C CYS A 210 19.98 -28.26 0.48
N ASP A 211 18.99 -27.48 0.06
CA ASP A 211 17.57 -27.76 0.31
C ASP A 211 16.92 -28.72 -0.72
N GLY A 212 17.63 -28.99 -1.83
CA GLY A 212 17.24 -29.89 -2.91
C GLY A 212 16.55 -29.21 -4.09
N GLU A 213 16.32 -27.90 -4.05
CA GLU A 213 15.99 -27.07 -5.20
C GLU A 213 17.30 -26.46 -5.76
N THR A 214 17.21 -25.66 -6.83
CA THR A 214 18.41 -25.07 -7.46
C THR A 214 18.07 -23.67 -7.92
N ASP A 215 18.87 -22.69 -7.50
CA ASP A 215 18.72 -21.27 -7.80
C ASP A 215 17.34 -20.69 -7.36
N GLU A 216 16.70 -21.25 -6.33
CA GLU A 216 15.40 -20.78 -5.89
C GLU A 216 15.49 -19.38 -5.25
N GLY A 217 14.46 -18.56 -5.48
CA GLY A 217 14.43 -17.18 -4.98
C GLY A 217 15.40 -16.20 -5.67
N VAL A 218 16.34 -16.66 -6.50
CA VAL A 218 17.30 -15.82 -7.25
C VAL A 218 17.06 -15.78 -8.75
N GLN A 219 16.24 -16.69 -9.28
CA GLN A 219 15.82 -16.68 -10.69
C GLN A 219 15.03 -15.42 -11.07
N THR A 220 15.20 -14.97 -12.31
CA THR A 220 14.41 -13.87 -12.90
C THR A 220 13.25 -14.46 -13.70
N GLY A 221 12.08 -13.80 -13.65
CA GLY A 221 10.95 -14.12 -14.52
C GLY A 221 11.20 -13.61 -15.93
N TRP A 222 11.19 -14.51 -16.91
CA TRP A 222 11.35 -14.21 -18.32
C TRP A 222 10.01 -14.39 -19.05
N PHE A 223 9.58 -13.37 -19.77
CA PHE A 223 8.31 -13.32 -20.51
C PHE A 223 8.58 -13.50 -21.99
N ALA A 224 7.74 -14.27 -22.69
CA ALA A 224 7.85 -14.41 -24.14
C ALA A 224 7.52 -13.07 -24.81
N ASP A 225 8.37 -12.67 -25.75
CA ASP A 225 8.29 -11.45 -26.57
C ASP A 225 8.33 -11.91 -28.04
N LEU A 226 7.15 -12.05 -28.64
CA LEU A 226 6.96 -12.67 -29.95
C LEU A 226 6.97 -11.65 -31.10
N ASP A 227 6.66 -10.38 -30.85
CA ASP A 227 6.71 -9.30 -31.84
C ASP A 227 8.02 -8.48 -31.78
N GLY A 228 8.74 -8.51 -30.66
CA GLY A 228 10.08 -7.95 -30.50
C GLY A 228 10.10 -6.50 -30.01
N ASP A 229 9.07 -6.02 -29.33
CA ASP A 229 9.00 -4.64 -28.81
C ASP A 229 9.75 -4.44 -27.47
N GLY A 230 10.10 -5.53 -26.79
CA GLY A 230 10.85 -5.54 -25.54
C GLY A 230 10.00 -5.73 -24.27
N TYR A 231 8.69 -5.88 -24.41
CA TYR A 231 7.74 -6.32 -23.41
C TYR A 231 7.27 -7.74 -23.75
N GLY A 232 6.81 -8.49 -22.76
CA GLY A 232 6.33 -9.85 -22.98
C GLY A 232 5.12 -10.17 -22.14
N GLN A 233 4.38 -11.20 -22.55
CA GLN A 233 3.11 -11.52 -21.92
C GLN A 233 3.28 -12.17 -20.54
N ASP A 234 2.70 -11.56 -19.50
CA ASP A 234 2.79 -11.99 -18.10
C ASP A 234 2.40 -13.46 -17.84
N ALA A 235 1.44 -13.98 -18.61
CA ALA A 235 0.95 -15.35 -18.49
C ALA A 235 2.01 -16.43 -18.84
N THR A 236 3.16 -16.04 -19.41
CA THR A 236 4.19 -16.95 -19.93
C THR A 236 5.48 -16.97 -19.10
N ALA A 237 5.50 -16.32 -17.94
CA ALA A 237 6.69 -16.18 -17.11
C ALA A 237 7.41 -17.52 -16.84
N LEU A 238 8.63 -17.65 -17.34
CA LEU A 238 9.54 -18.76 -17.08
C LEU A 238 10.65 -18.28 -16.15
N MET A 239 10.80 -18.93 -15.00
CA MET A 239 11.85 -18.61 -14.04
C MET A 239 13.18 -19.21 -14.52
N ALA A 240 14.20 -18.37 -14.69
CA ALA A 240 15.55 -18.79 -15.07
C ALA A 240 16.60 -17.72 -14.71
N CYS A 241 17.86 -18.12 -14.55
CA CYS A 241 18.98 -17.21 -14.30
C CYS A 241 19.32 -16.30 -15.48
N THR A 242 19.11 -16.81 -16.70
CA THR A 242 19.44 -16.12 -17.95
C THR A 242 18.29 -16.31 -18.94
N PRO A 243 18.16 -15.42 -19.95
CA PRO A 243 17.06 -15.53 -20.90
C PRO A 243 17.13 -16.90 -21.62
N PRO A 244 16.08 -17.72 -21.55
CA PRO A 244 16.07 -19.06 -22.13
C PRO A 244 16.38 -19.04 -23.63
N THR A 245 15.86 -18.04 -24.34
CA THR A 245 16.18 -17.73 -25.73
C THR A 245 16.10 -16.22 -25.97
N SER A 246 16.44 -15.77 -27.18
CA SER A 246 16.26 -14.36 -27.57
C SER A 246 14.79 -13.92 -27.76
N LEU A 247 13.83 -14.83 -27.60
CA LEU A 247 12.39 -14.56 -27.66
C LEU A 247 11.80 -14.29 -26.26
N TYR A 248 12.67 -14.05 -25.27
CA TYR A 248 12.27 -13.81 -23.90
C TYR A 248 12.95 -12.56 -23.36
N VAL A 249 12.18 -11.73 -22.67
CA VAL A 249 12.61 -10.49 -22.04
C VAL A 249 12.27 -10.49 -20.55
N ALA A 250 12.95 -9.64 -19.77
CA ALA A 250 12.72 -9.55 -18.32
C ALA A 250 11.55 -8.61 -17.97
N THR A 251 11.00 -7.90 -18.96
CA THR A 251 9.93 -6.92 -18.79
C THR A 251 8.61 -7.56 -19.18
N GLY A 252 7.69 -7.69 -18.22
CA GLY A 252 6.32 -8.15 -18.48
C GLY A 252 5.38 -7.00 -18.81
N GLY A 253 4.07 -7.30 -18.92
CA GLY A 253 3.00 -6.32 -19.05
C GLY A 253 2.40 -6.15 -20.45
N ASP A 254 2.86 -6.93 -21.43
CA ASP A 254 2.29 -6.89 -22.77
C ASP A 254 0.93 -7.61 -22.82
N CYS A 255 -0.08 -6.89 -23.31
CA CYS A 255 -1.46 -7.34 -23.44
C CYS A 255 -1.79 -7.94 -24.82
N ASP A 256 -0.97 -7.73 -25.85
CA ASP A 256 -1.04 -8.39 -27.17
C ASP A 256 0.35 -8.61 -27.81
N ASP A 257 1.02 -9.69 -27.38
CA ASP A 257 2.31 -10.25 -27.85
C ASP A 257 2.36 -10.59 -29.37
N GLY A 258 1.38 -10.16 -30.16
CA GLY A 258 1.41 -10.21 -31.62
C GLY A 258 1.53 -8.84 -32.29
N ALA A 259 1.59 -7.75 -31.52
CA ALA A 259 1.49 -6.38 -31.97
C ALA A 259 2.55 -5.49 -31.28
N ASP A 260 3.59 -5.11 -32.04
CA ASP A 260 4.72 -4.31 -31.56
C ASP A 260 4.37 -2.86 -31.17
N ASP A 261 3.10 -2.48 -31.35
CA ASP A 261 2.52 -1.20 -30.98
C ASP A 261 1.51 -1.32 -29.81
N VAL A 262 1.49 -2.44 -29.09
CA VAL A 262 0.60 -2.66 -27.93
C VAL A 262 1.42 -3.11 -26.71
N ASN A 263 1.89 -2.15 -25.91
CA ASN A 263 2.67 -2.42 -24.71
C ASN A 263 2.65 -1.23 -23.72
N PRO A 264 3.01 -1.44 -22.43
CA PRO A 264 3.00 -0.38 -21.41
C PRO A 264 3.84 0.88 -21.63
N ALA A 265 4.66 0.95 -22.68
CA ALA A 265 5.42 2.14 -23.04
C ALA A 265 4.82 2.93 -24.21
N GLU A 266 3.78 2.40 -24.86
CA GLU A 266 3.10 3.10 -25.93
C GLU A 266 2.23 4.23 -25.40
N SER A 267 1.83 5.11 -26.31
CA SER A 267 0.85 6.14 -25.99
C SER A 267 -0.54 5.56 -26.24
N PRO A 268 -1.52 5.84 -25.36
CA PRO A 268 -2.91 5.49 -25.63
C PRO A 268 -3.31 6.09 -26.98
N GLY A 269 -3.68 5.21 -27.90
CA GLY A 269 -4.17 5.56 -29.23
C GLY A 269 -5.55 6.20 -29.16
N CYS A 270 -6.12 6.50 -30.32
CA CYS A 270 -7.54 6.89 -30.42
C CYS A 270 -8.19 6.08 -31.55
N ASP A 271 -8.12 4.75 -31.43
CA ASP A 271 -8.59 3.79 -32.43
C ASP A 271 -9.43 2.64 -31.86
N GLY A 272 -9.79 2.73 -30.57
CA GLY A 272 -10.62 1.75 -29.86
C GLY A 272 -9.83 0.56 -29.33
N LEU A 273 -8.50 0.66 -29.27
CA LEU A 273 -7.61 -0.33 -28.70
C LEU A 273 -6.87 0.25 -27.48
N ASP A 274 -6.65 -0.60 -26.48
CA ASP A 274 -5.80 -0.33 -25.33
C ASP A 274 -4.35 -0.58 -25.75
N HIS A 275 -3.65 0.49 -26.16
CA HIS A 275 -2.29 0.43 -26.69
C HIS A 275 -1.23 0.38 -25.59
N ASP A 276 -1.50 0.97 -24.43
CA ASP A 276 -0.58 1.06 -23.30
C ASP A 276 -0.88 0.06 -22.18
N CYS A 277 -1.79 -0.89 -22.44
CA CYS A 277 -2.11 -2.02 -21.58
C CYS A 277 -2.47 -1.60 -20.14
N ASP A 278 -3.06 -0.41 -19.96
CA ASP A 278 -3.46 0.12 -18.66
C ASP A 278 -4.91 -0.30 -18.28
N GLY A 279 -5.62 -0.91 -19.25
CA GLY A 279 -6.99 -1.38 -19.11
C GLY A 279 -8.04 -0.35 -19.51
N LEU A 280 -7.63 0.85 -19.94
CA LEU A 280 -8.47 1.92 -20.45
C LEU A 280 -8.40 1.92 -21.98
N ILE A 281 -9.53 2.21 -22.64
CA ILE A 281 -9.57 2.35 -24.09
C ILE A 281 -9.66 3.84 -24.41
N ASP A 282 -8.75 4.36 -25.22
CA ASP A 282 -8.76 5.73 -25.75
C ASP A 282 -8.83 6.87 -24.69
N ASN A 283 -8.19 6.71 -23.52
CA ASN A 283 -8.19 7.67 -22.37
C ASN A 283 -9.60 7.94 -21.81
N ASP A 284 -10.18 6.95 -21.13
CA ASP A 284 -11.41 7.02 -20.34
C ASP A 284 -11.02 6.84 -18.86
N ASP A 285 -10.53 7.91 -18.21
CA ASP A 285 -9.85 7.86 -16.90
C ASP A 285 -10.82 7.46 -15.77
N ASP A 286 -12.10 7.81 -15.90
CA ASP A 286 -13.13 7.55 -14.89
C ASP A 286 -14.07 6.37 -15.20
N LEU A 287 -13.91 5.75 -16.38
CA LEU A 287 -14.59 4.53 -16.84
C LEU A 287 -16.10 4.69 -17.03
N ASP A 288 -16.57 5.88 -17.37
CA ASP A 288 -17.97 6.13 -17.69
C ASP A 288 -18.34 5.81 -19.15
N GLY A 289 -17.33 5.57 -19.99
CA GLY A 289 -17.46 5.20 -21.39
C GLY A 289 -17.42 6.38 -22.38
N TYR A 290 -17.05 7.58 -21.94
CA TYR A 290 -16.73 8.73 -22.77
C TYR A 290 -15.24 9.02 -22.70
N SER A 291 -14.59 9.21 -23.84
CA SER A 291 -13.15 9.56 -23.86
C SER A 291 -12.94 11.06 -23.67
N ASP A 292 -11.75 11.43 -23.20
CA ASP A 292 -11.31 12.82 -23.06
C ASP A 292 -11.19 13.56 -24.41
N GLU A 293 -11.14 14.90 -24.34
CA GLU A 293 -10.96 15.81 -25.47
C GLU A 293 -9.70 15.48 -26.30
N THR A 294 -8.66 14.91 -25.71
CA THR A 294 -7.44 14.47 -26.41
C THR A 294 -7.69 13.38 -27.45
N CYS A 295 -8.69 12.52 -27.26
CA CYS A 295 -9.16 11.56 -28.25
C CYS A 295 -10.43 12.00 -28.99
N GLY A 296 -10.82 13.26 -28.83
CA GLY A 296 -12.01 13.83 -29.48
C GLY A 296 -13.32 13.25 -28.95
N GLY A 297 -13.31 12.72 -27.73
CA GLY A 297 -14.53 12.33 -27.02
C GLY A 297 -15.26 13.53 -26.43
N ASP A 298 -16.44 13.26 -25.89
CA ASP A 298 -17.39 14.29 -25.42
C ASP A 298 -17.35 14.47 -23.89
N ASP A 299 -16.39 13.85 -23.18
CA ASP A 299 -16.24 14.02 -21.75
C ASP A 299 -15.66 15.41 -21.40
N CYS A 300 -16.30 16.05 -20.45
CA CYS A 300 -16.01 17.39 -19.97
C CYS A 300 -15.37 17.38 -18.57
N ASP A 301 -15.36 16.25 -17.87
CA ASP A 301 -14.64 16.04 -16.61
C ASP A 301 -14.24 14.56 -16.47
N ASP A 302 -13.17 14.18 -17.16
CA ASP A 302 -12.55 12.83 -17.23
C ASP A 302 -12.03 12.29 -15.88
N ALA A 303 -12.36 12.97 -14.77
CA ALA A 303 -12.05 12.54 -13.41
C ALA A 303 -13.29 12.18 -12.58
N ASP A 304 -14.50 12.36 -13.10
CA ASP A 304 -15.77 12.12 -12.39
C ASP A 304 -16.84 11.53 -13.30
N GLY A 305 -16.92 10.19 -13.34
CA GLY A 305 -17.85 9.44 -14.21
C GLY A 305 -19.34 9.59 -13.88
N ALA A 306 -19.70 10.53 -13.01
CA ALA A 306 -21.07 11.03 -12.87
C ALA A 306 -21.38 12.20 -13.83
N ILE A 307 -20.37 12.83 -14.43
CA ILE A 307 -20.44 14.04 -15.25
C ILE A 307 -20.35 13.65 -16.73
N THR A 308 -21.40 13.02 -17.23
CA THR A 308 -21.51 12.70 -18.67
C THR A 308 -22.11 13.86 -19.48
N PRO A 309 -21.81 13.99 -20.78
CA PRO A 309 -22.35 15.04 -21.66
C PRO A 309 -23.89 15.10 -21.79
N GLU A 310 -24.64 14.12 -21.30
CA GLU A 310 -26.10 14.06 -21.38
C GLU A 310 -26.85 14.34 -20.05
N VAL A 311 -26.16 14.61 -18.93
CA VAL A 311 -26.80 14.72 -17.61
C VAL A 311 -26.90 16.16 -17.07
N ASP A 312 -28.13 16.69 -17.11
CA ASP A 312 -28.74 17.66 -16.18
C ASP A 312 -27.90 18.90 -15.79
N GLY A 313 -27.27 19.54 -16.78
CA GLY A 313 -26.69 20.88 -16.63
C GLY A 313 -25.32 20.95 -15.98
N ALA A 314 -24.63 19.82 -15.81
CA ALA A 314 -23.23 19.83 -15.40
C ALA A 314 -22.32 20.26 -16.55
N CYS A 315 -22.55 19.75 -17.77
CA CYS A 315 -21.77 20.12 -18.95
C CYS A 315 -22.59 20.83 -20.01
N ALA A 316 -22.20 22.06 -20.31
CA ALA A 316 -22.73 22.79 -21.44
C ALA A 316 -22.25 22.17 -22.75
N LEU A 317 -23.14 22.14 -23.74
CA LEU A 317 -22.84 21.57 -25.06
C LEU A 317 -21.92 22.49 -25.90
N GLY A 318 -21.58 23.67 -25.39
CA GLY A 318 -20.70 24.65 -26.01
C GLY A 318 -20.81 26.02 -25.35
N ALA A 319 -19.95 26.95 -25.76
CA ALA A 319 -19.93 28.33 -25.25
C ALA A 319 -21.10 29.19 -25.74
N ASP A 320 -21.66 28.81 -26.89
CA ASP A 320 -22.79 29.48 -27.53
C ASP A 320 -23.47 28.50 -28.52
N CYS A 321 -24.63 28.89 -29.05
CA CYS A 321 -25.37 28.06 -30.00
C CYS A 321 -24.57 27.75 -31.28
N LEU A 322 -23.64 28.62 -31.70
CA LEU A 322 -22.82 28.43 -32.90
C LEU A 322 -21.74 27.38 -32.67
N SER A 323 -21.12 27.35 -31.49
CA SER A 323 -20.15 26.34 -31.08
C SER A 323 -20.79 24.95 -31.00
N ILE A 324 -22.00 24.84 -30.44
CA ILE A 324 -22.80 23.61 -30.44
C ILE A 324 -23.04 23.13 -31.87
N LEU A 325 -23.46 24.03 -32.76
CA LEU A 325 -23.74 23.69 -34.16
C LEU A 325 -22.48 23.22 -34.90
N ASN A 326 -21.37 23.94 -34.73
CA ASN A 326 -20.10 23.61 -35.39
C ASN A 326 -19.49 22.31 -34.89
N ALA A 327 -19.71 21.96 -33.61
CA ALA A 327 -19.31 20.68 -33.03
C ALA A 327 -20.19 19.51 -33.47
N GLY A 328 -21.27 19.76 -34.24
CA GLY A 328 -22.19 18.69 -34.66
C GLY A 328 -23.11 18.20 -33.54
N ARG A 329 -23.16 18.89 -32.40
CA ARG A 329 -23.95 18.55 -31.20
C ARG A 329 -25.38 19.10 -31.24
N SER A 330 -25.78 19.72 -32.35
CA SER A 330 -27.13 20.27 -32.51
C SER A 330 -28.18 19.18 -32.74
N SER A 331 -29.27 19.23 -31.98
CA SER A 331 -30.50 18.45 -32.16
C SER A 331 -31.60 19.17 -32.96
N GLY A 332 -31.28 20.35 -33.53
CA GLY A 332 -32.23 21.25 -34.21
C GLY A 332 -32.55 22.50 -33.38
N ASP A 333 -33.53 23.30 -33.82
CA ASP A 333 -33.94 24.50 -33.07
C ASP A 333 -34.57 24.11 -31.72
N GLY A 334 -34.27 24.87 -30.67
CA GLY A 334 -34.80 24.62 -29.33
C GLY A 334 -33.91 25.16 -28.22
N THR A 335 -34.20 24.74 -27.00
CA THR A 335 -33.46 25.16 -25.80
C THR A 335 -32.21 24.30 -25.60
N TYR A 336 -31.08 24.95 -25.31
CA TYR A 336 -29.78 24.33 -25.03
C TYR A 336 -29.15 24.95 -23.78
N THR A 337 -28.31 24.18 -23.12
CA THR A 337 -27.42 24.69 -22.06
C THR A 337 -26.09 25.10 -22.68
N ILE A 338 -25.72 26.37 -22.52
CA ILE A 338 -24.43 26.94 -22.95
C ILE A 338 -23.63 27.43 -21.74
N ASP A 339 -22.31 27.49 -21.88
CA ASP A 339 -21.38 28.01 -20.87
C ASP A 339 -20.38 28.98 -21.54
N PRO A 340 -20.73 30.28 -21.63
CA PRO A 340 -19.94 31.25 -22.39
C PRO A 340 -18.50 31.48 -21.90
N ASP A 341 -18.22 31.27 -20.61
CA ASP A 341 -16.88 31.36 -20.02
C ASP A 341 -16.15 30.02 -19.89
N GLY A 342 -16.87 28.91 -20.08
CA GLY A 342 -16.34 27.56 -20.22
C GLY A 342 -16.44 26.75 -18.93
N PHE A 343 -16.45 25.43 -19.08
CA PHE A 343 -16.71 24.50 -17.98
C PHE A 343 -15.83 24.75 -16.75
N GLY A 344 -16.46 24.87 -15.58
CA GLY A 344 -15.78 25.10 -14.31
C GLY A 344 -15.15 26.49 -14.16
N VAL A 345 -15.39 27.40 -15.10
CA VAL A 345 -14.83 28.75 -15.10
C VAL A 345 -15.94 29.76 -14.93
N GLY A 346 -15.90 30.53 -13.85
CA GLY A 346 -16.72 31.73 -13.71
C GLY A 346 -18.19 31.46 -13.38
N ALA A 347 -19.10 31.77 -14.30
CA ALA A 347 -20.54 31.66 -14.10
C ALA A 347 -21.04 30.21 -14.29
N ASP A 348 -22.19 29.90 -13.69
CA ASP A 348 -22.84 28.61 -13.93
C ASP A 348 -23.43 28.59 -15.36
N PRO A 349 -23.45 27.43 -16.05
CA PRO A 349 -24.09 27.28 -17.35
C PRO A 349 -25.55 27.77 -17.37
N ILE A 350 -25.97 28.31 -18.51
CA ILE A 350 -27.29 28.92 -18.70
C ILE A 350 -28.09 28.22 -19.80
N GLU A 351 -29.41 28.14 -19.61
CA GLU A 351 -30.33 27.74 -20.67
C GLU A 351 -30.64 28.93 -21.60
N VAL A 352 -30.47 28.72 -22.89
CA VAL A 352 -30.78 29.68 -23.95
C VAL A 352 -31.60 29.02 -25.05
N GLU A 353 -32.40 29.82 -25.75
CA GLU A 353 -33.04 29.36 -26.99
C GLU A 353 -32.05 29.51 -28.15
N CYS A 354 -31.85 28.42 -28.90
CA CYS A 354 -30.99 28.36 -30.07
C CYS A 354 -31.80 28.16 -31.34
N ASP A 355 -31.60 29.04 -32.32
CA ASP A 355 -32.02 28.80 -33.71
C ASP A 355 -30.83 28.25 -34.50
N MET A 356 -30.93 26.96 -34.82
CA MET A 356 -29.93 26.11 -35.47
C MET A 356 -30.18 25.98 -36.98
N SER A 357 -31.27 26.55 -37.50
CA SER A 357 -31.73 26.31 -38.87
C SER A 357 -31.74 27.55 -39.76
N THR A 358 -32.04 28.73 -39.22
CA THR A 358 -32.22 29.96 -40.01
C THR A 358 -30.89 30.62 -40.33
N ASP A 359 -30.70 31.03 -41.59
CA ASP A 359 -29.51 31.74 -42.09
C ASP A 359 -28.16 31.07 -41.72
N GLY A 360 -28.17 29.73 -41.65
CA GLY A 360 -27.00 28.91 -41.30
C GLY A 360 -26.94 28.49 -39.84
N GLY A 361 -27.91 28.87 -39.01
CA GLY A 361 -28.03 28.43 -37.61
C GLY A 361 -27.01 29.05 -36.66
N GLY A 362 -27.00 28.54 -35.43
CA GLY A 362 -26.08 28.96 -34.36
C GLY A 362 -26.48 30.26 -33.67
N TRP A 363 -27.73 30.71 -33.81
CA TRP A 363 -28.22 31.94 -33.22
C TRP A 363 -28.65 31.72 -31.77
N THR A 364 -28.06 32.49 -30.86
CA THR A 364 -28.43 32.54 -29.44
C THR A 364 -29.43 33.67 -29.19
N GLN A 365 -30.58 33.36 -28.59
CA GLN A 365 -31.61 34.36 -28.30
C GLN A 365 -31.19 35.22 -27.09
N LEU A 366 -31.21 36.54 -27.26
CA LEU A 366 -31.01 37.49 -26.16
C LEU A 366 -32.33 38.07 -25.64
N ALA A 367 -33.34 38.17 -26.50
CA ALA A 367 -34.65 38.70 -26.14
C ALA A 367 -35.74 38.17 -27.07
N ASP A 368 -36.89 37.84 -26.51
CA ASP A 368 -38.17 37.63 -27.21
C ASP A 368 -39.30 38.16 -26.33
N GLU A 369 -39.54 39.46 -26.44
CA GLU A 369 -40.38 40.20 -25.51
C GLU A 369 -41.63 40.75 -26.20
N ASP A 370 -42.79 40.45 -25.62
CA ASP A 370 -44.08 41.03 -25.99
C ASP A 370 -44.52 42.06 -24.95
N TYR A 371 -44.20 43.32 -25.23
CA TYR A 371 -44.61 44.45 -24.40
C TYR A 371 -46.09 44.81 -24.55
N SER A 372 -46.93 44.06 -25.26
CA SER A 372 -48.39 44.26 -25.09
C SER A 372 -48.86 43.72 -23.74
N ALA A 373 -48.20 42.67 -23.23
CA ALA A 373 -48.55 41.98 -21.99
C ALA A 373 -47.58 42.26 -20.83
N GLN A 374 -46.36 42.72 -21.11
CA GLN A 374 -45.29 42.92 -20.13
C GLN A 374 -45.04 44.40 -19.76
N ASP A 375 -44.26 44.64 -18.70
CA ASP A 375 -43.75 45.97 -18.34
C ASP A 375 -42.64 46.43 -19.31
N CYS A 376 -42.42 47.74 -19.42
CA CYS A 376 -41.39 48.27 -20.31
C CYS A 376 -40.00 48.16 -19.69
N PRO A 377 -38.98 47.76 -20.48
CA PRO A 377 -37.62 47.63 -19.99
C PRO A 377 -36.93 48.98 -19.77
N GLY A 378 -35.95 49.00 -18.86
CA GLY A 378 -35.06 50.13 -18.64
C GLY A 378 -35.80 51.44 -18.32
N ALA A 379 -35.47 52.49 -19.09
CA ALA A 379 -36.03 53.83 -18.90
C ALA A 379 -37.27 54.11 -19.79
N TRP A 380 -37.82 53.09 -20.44
CA TRP A 380 -39.00 53.24 -21.29
C TRP A 380 -40.28 53.38 -20.44
N VAL A 381 -41.27 54.05 -21.01
CA VAL A 381 -42.54 54.34 -20.34
C VAL A 381 -43.68 53.64 -21.07
N LYS A 382 -44.56 53.02 -20.30
CA LYS A 382 -45.77 52.36 -20.81
C LYS A 382 -46.86 53.39 -21.09
N ASP A 383 -47.35 53.46 -22.34
CA ASP A 383 -48.52 54.27 -22.67
C ASP A 383 -49.80 53.54 -22.23
N ALA A 384 -50.61 54.20 -21.39
CA ALA A 384 -51.84 53.60 -20.85
C ALA A 384 -52.95 53.41 -21.91
N SER A 385 -52.87 54.10 -23.05
CA SER A 385 -53.91 54.06 -24.09
C SER A 385 -53.67 52.96 -25.13
N SER A 386 -52.41 52.79 -25.55
CA SER A 386 -51.98 51.81 -26.55
C SER A 386 -51.39 50.53 -25.96
N GLY A 387 -50.84 50.60 -24.75
CA GLY A 387 -50.10 49.49 -24.13
C GLY A 387 -48.66 49.37 -24.64
N TYR A 388 -48.19 50.26 -25.51
CA TYR A 388 -46.84 50.20 -26.09
C TYR A 388 -45.81 50.93 -25.22
N CYS A 389 -44.54 50.52 -25.35
CA CYS A 389 -43.43 51.16 -24.67
C CYS A 389 -42.87 52.29 -25.52
N HIS A 390 -42.80 53.49 -24.95
CA HIS A 390 -42.32 54.67 -25.64
C HIS A 390 -41.38 55.48 -24.75
N ARG A 391 -40.84 56.56 -25.28
CA ARG A 391 -39.99 57.49 -24.55
C ARG A 391 -40.80 58.36 -23.58
N GLY A 392 -40.22 58.69 -22.42
CA GLY A 392 -40.82 59.64 -21.46
C GLY A 392 -40.89 61.10 -21.95
N THR A 393 -41.20 62.05 -21.05
CA THR A 393 -41.51 63.45 -21.41
C THR A 393 -40.36 64.43 -21.54
N ALA A 394 -39.11 63.95 -21.52
CA ALA A 394 -37.94 64.79 -21.64
C ALA A 394 -37.65 65.18 -23.11
N ARG A 395 -37.49 66.49 -23.35
CA ARG A 395 -37.07 67.08 -24.63
C ARG A 395 -35.70 66.52 -25.04
N GLY A 396 -35.56 66.04 -26.27
CA GLY A 396 -34.29 65.52 -26.80
C GLY A 396 -33.70 64.41 -25.93
N SER A 397 -34.42 63.29 -25.79
CA SER A 397 -33.99 62.14 -25.00
C SER A 397 -33.88 60.86 -25.84
N ALA A 398 -33.03 59.95 -25.37
CA ALA A 398 -32.76 58.65 -25.98
C ALA A 398 -32.72 57.56 -24.88
N PRO A 399 -33.83 57.31 -24.16
CA PRO A 399 -33.84 56.24 -23.16
C PRO A 399 -33.57 54.90 -23.83
N SER A 400 -32.86 54.07 -23.10
CA SER A 400 -32.41 52.77 -23.57
C SER A 400 -32.95 51.62 -22.75
N ALA A 401 -33.00 50.48 -23.40
CA ALA A 401 -33.13 49.16 -22.81
C ALA A 401 -31.88 48.36 -23.20
N GLU A 402 -31.24 47.74 -22.22
CA GLU A 402 -30.06 46.89 -22.40
C GLU A 402 -30.49 45.43 -22.32
N PHE A 403 -29.94 44.61 -23.22
CA PHE A 403 -30.15 43.17 -23.31
C PHE A 403 -28.79 42.51 -23.18
N ASP A 404 -28.59 41.78 -22.08
CA ASP A 404 -27.33 41.12 -21.76
C ASP A 404 -27.02 40.05 -22.81
N SER A 405 -25.74 39.93 -23.17
CA SER A 405 -25.25 38.84 -24.03
C SER A 405 -25.06 37.55 -23.25
N PHE A 406 -25.11 37.64 -21.91
CA PHE A 406 -24.75 36.58 -20.98
C PHE A 406 -23.30 36.12 -21.09
N GLY A 407 -22.41 36.97 -21.62
CA GLY A 407 -21.00 36.63 -21.88
C GLY A 407 -20.77 35.97 -23.24
N VAL A 408 -21.82 35.69 -24.02
CA VAL A 408 -21.70 35.16 -25.38
C VAL A 408 -20.93 36.16 -26.23
N THR A 409 -19.80 35.73 -26.79
CA THR A 409 -19.04 36.52 -27.76
C THR A 409 -19.70 36.38 -29.13
N TYR A 410 -20.16 37.48 -29.71
CA TYR A 410 -20.87 37.48 -30.99
C TYR A 410 -20.25 38.42 -32.02
N GLY A 411 -20.36 38.04 -33.29
CA GLY A 411 -19.94 38.83 -34.45
C GLY A 411 -21.10 39.21 -35.37
N GLU A 412 -22.27 38.61 -35.19
CA GLU A 412 -23.48 38.92 -35.95
C GLU A 412 -24.66 39.15 -35.01
N VAL A 413 -25.49 40.13 -35.37
CA VAL A 413 -26.73 40.43 -34.66
C VAL A 413 -27.86 40.37 -35.66
N ARG A 414 -28.93 39.70 -35.30
CA ARG A 414 -30.22 39.84 -35.99
C ARG A 414 -31.32 40.14 -35.00
N GLY A 415 -32.42 40.64 -35.52
CA GLY A 415 -33.59 40.85 -34.71
C GLY A 415 -34.76 41.32 -35.53
N ALA A 416 -35.92 41.33 -34.89
CA ALA A 416 -37.14 41.88 -35.44
C ALA A 416 -37.76 42.80 -34.40
N LEU A 417 -38.31 43.92 -34.84
CA LEU A 417 -39.08 44.79 -33.95
C LEU A 417 -40.48 45.02 -34.52
N THR A 418 -41.41 45.24 -33.61
CA THR A 418 -42.74 45.74 -33.96
C THR A 418 -43.01 47.02 -33.22
N GLY A 419 -43.40 48.06 -33.95
CA GLY A 419 -43.81 49.29 -33.33
C GLY A 419 -44.54 50.27 -34.24
N TYR A 420 -44.95 51.34 -33.60
CA TYR A 420 -45.95 52.28 -34.06
C TYR A 420 -45.40 53.69 -33.91
N GLN A 421 -45.86 54.57 -34.78
CA GLN A 421 -45.51 55.98 -34.71
C GLN A 421 -46.64 56.75 -34.01
N TYR A 422 -46.26 57.80 -33.30
CA TYR A 422 -47.17 58.81 -32.78
C TYR A 422 -46.86 60.20 -33.37
N ALA A 423 -47.90 60.88 -33.86
CA ALA A 423 -47.85 62.21 -34.49
C ALA A 423 -46.83 62.40 -35.65
N SER A 424 -45.86 63.31 -35.54
CA SER A 424 -45.07 63.85 -36.68
C SER A 424 -43.58 63.56 -36.56
N MET A 425 -43.10 62.45 -37.13
CA MET A 425 -41.69 62.06 -37.09
C MET A 425 -40.84 62.77 -38.15
N ASN A 426 -39.57 63.02 -37.86
CA ASN A 426 -38.64 63.72 -38.74
C ASN A 426 -37.66 62.81 -39.50
N GLY A 427 -37.79 61.48 -39.40
CA GLY A 427 -36.85 60.53 -39.99
C GLY A 427 -35.44 60.80 -39.48
N PHE A 428 -34.55 61.23 -40.37
CA PHE A 428 -33.25 61.76 -39.98
C PHE A 428 -33.27 63.29 -40.03
N TRP A 429 -32.80 63.96 -38.98
CA TRP A 429 -32.72 65.42 -38.93
C TRP A 429 -31.41 65.90 -38.31
N TYR A 430 -30.88 67.02 -38.80
CA TYR A 430 -29.60 67.61 -38.36
C TYR A 430 -28.39 66.63 -38.36
N THR A 431 -28.22 65.81 -39.39
CA THR A 431 -27.24 64.70 -39.39
C THR A 431 -25.76 65.09 -39.52
N SER A 432 -25.46 66.33 -39.92
CA SER A 432 -24.08 66.79 -40.10
C SER A 432 -23.40 67.02 -38.76
N GLY A 433 -22.29 66.31 -38.51
CA GLY A 433 -21.49 66.45 -37.29
C GLY A 433 -22.06 65.75 -36.05
N ARG A 434 -23.14 64.96 -36.22
CA ARG A 434 -23.71 64.13 -35.16
C ARG A 434 -22.90 62.86 -34.95
N THR A 435 -22.89 62.39 -33.71
CA THR A 435 -22.39 61.07 -33.33
C THR A 435 -23.55 60.16 -32.95
N VAL A 436 -23.26 58.89 -32.73
CA VAL A 436 -24.24 57.91 -32.23
C VAL A 436 -24.85 58.31 -30.88
N GLU A 437 -24.19 59.17 -30.12
CA GLU A 437 -24.67 59.64 -28.81
C GLU A 437 -25.78 60.70 -28.92
N ASP A 438 -25.89 61.36 -30.07
CA ASP A 438 -26.88 62.42 -30.30
C ASP A 438 -28.28 61.88 -30.61
N PHE A 439 -29.27 62.76 -30.59
CA PHE A 439 -30.61 62.54 -31.13
C PHE A 439 -30.62 62.77 -32.64
N TYR A 440 -30.13 61.81 -33.41
CA TYR A 440 -29.93 61.95 -34.86
C TYR A 440 -31.10 61.40 -35.72
N VAL A 441 -32.04 60.72 -35.09
CA VAL A 441 -33.17 60.03 -35.73
C VAL A 441 -34.39 60.09 -34.84
N ASP A 442 -35.57 60.24 -35.44
CA ASP A 442 -36.84 59.92 -34.80
C ASP A 442 -37.15 58.47 -35.12
N GLY A 443 -36.96 57.60 -34.14
CA GLY A 443 -36.81 56.18 -34.44
C GLY A 443 -36.23 55.33 -33.32
N ILE A 444 -35.75 54.17 -33.74
CA ILE A 444 -35.04 53.21 -32.89
C ILE A 444 -33.61 53.11 -33.37
N SER A 445 -32.66 53.22 -32.45
CA SER A 445 -31.26 52.90 -32.71
C SER A 445 -30.86 51.70 -31.88
N ILE A 446 -30.29 50.70 -32.54
CA ILE A 446 -29.67 49.54 -31.91
C ILE A 446 -28.16 49.75 -31.94
N THR A 447 -27.57 49.70 -30.76
CA THR A 447 -26.15 49.91 -30.49
C THR A 447 -25.62 48.79 -29.61
N HIS A 448 -24.31 48.65 -29.54
CA HIS A 448 -23.65 47.95 -28.43
C HIS A 448 -22.62 48.88 -27.79
N GLY A 449 -22.20 48.53 -26.57
CA GLY A 449 -21.30 49.34 -25.77
C GLY A 449 -22.00 50.45 -24.98
N VAL A 450 -21.22 51.18 -24.20
CA VAL A 450 -21.75 52.13 -23.21
C VAL A 450 -21.71 53.59 -23.70
N SER A 451 -22.49 54.45 -23.06
CA SER A 451 -22.55 55.88 -23.37
C SER A 451 -21.16 56.53 -23.46
N GLY A 452 -20.88 57.16 -24.61
CA GLY A 452 -19.60 57.80 -24.93
C GLY A 452 -18.64 56.91 -25.72
N ALA A 453 -18.94 55.62 -25.84
CA ALA A 453 -18.18 54.61 -26.59
C ALA A 453 -19.11 53.68 -27.41
N ARG A 454 -20.38 54.06 -27.63
CA ARG A 454 -21.33 53.24 -28.36
C ARG A 454 -20.88 52.99 -29.80
N THR A 455 -21.21 51.81 -30.31
CA THR A 455 -21.09 51.46 -31.72
C THR A 455 -22.46 51.18 -32.30
N HIS A 456 -22.70 51.71 -33.50
CA HIS A 456 -23.98 51.55 -34.21
C HIS A 456 -24.08 50.18 -34.87
N ILE A 457 -25.21 49.49 -34.64
CA ILE A 457 -25.54 48.22 -35.30
C ILE A 457 -26.55 48.48 -36.41
N TRP A 458 -27.71 49.05 -36.04
CA TRP A 458 -28.81 49.27 -36.96
C TRP A 458 -29.74 50.38 -36.47
N THR A 459 -30.41 51.05 -37.40
CA THR A 459 -31.42 52.08 -37.07
C THR A 459 -32.72 51.84 -37.83
N TYR A 460 -33.83 51.97 -37.12
CA TYR A 460 -35.13 52.16 -37.74
C TYR A 460 -35.52 53.64 -37.66
N ALA A 461 -35.53 54.33 -38.81
CA ALA A 461 -35.96 55.72 -38.87
C ALA A 461 -37.44 55.82 -39.27
N VAL A 462 -38.19 56.73 -38.66
CA VAL A 462 -39.61 56.91 -38.98
C VAL A 462 -39.79 58.22 -39.74
N GLY A 463 -40.17 58.14 -41.01
CA GLY A 463 -40.42 59.34 -41.82
C GLY A 463 -41.76 60.01 -41.52
N MET A 464 -41.87 61.30 -41.82
CA MET A 464 -43.09 62.08 -41.59
C MET A 464 -44.28 61.61 -42.42
N THR A 465 -44.07 61.37 -43.72
CA THR A 465 -45.11 61.01 -44.68
C THR A 465 -44.59 60.07 -45.78
N TYR A 466 -45.51 59.31 -46.39
CA TYR A 466 -45.15 58.39 -47.47
C TYR A 466 -44.83 59.07 -48.82
N ASN A 467 -45.10 60.38 -48.97
CA ASN A 467 -45.19 61.04 -50.28
C ASN A 467 -43.90 61.73 -50.78
N GLY A 468 -42.84 61.78 -49.97
CA GLY A 468 -41.51 62.24 -50.39
C GLY A 468 -41.42 63.73 -50.71
N ARG A 469 -42.16 64.57 -50.00
CA ARG A 469 -42.21 66.03 -50.21
C ARG A 469 -41.43 66.82 -49.17
N TYR A 470 -41.05 66.20 -48.06
CA TYR A 470 -40.44 66.89 -46.93
C TYR A 470 -39.04 66.32 -46.65
N ALA A 471 -38.17 67.18 -46.13
CA ALA A 471 -36.84 66.76 -45.67
C ALA A 471 -36.90 65.77 -44.48
N TYR A 472 -38.09 65.69 -43.86
CA TYR A 472 -38.49 64.82 -42.74
C TYR A 472 -39.00 63.43 -43.18
N ASP A 473 -39.22 63.24 -44.49
CA ASP A 473 -39.58 61.92 -45.02
C ASP A 473 -38.35 61.00 -45.02
N CYS A 474 -38.54 59.72 -45.33
CA CYS A 474 -37.43 58.79 -45.41
C CYS A 474 -36.40 59.17 -46.51
N PRO A 475 -35.10 58.85 -46.32
CA PRO A 475 -34.06 59.18 -47.29
C PRO A 475 -34.35 58.67 -48.70
N GLU A 476 -34.90 57.46 -48.81
CA GLU A 476 -35.32 56.83 -50.07
C GLU A 476 -36.41 57.61 -50.83
N ARG A 477 -37.12 58.52 -50.13
CA ARG A 477 -38.20 59.36 -50.67
C ARG A 477 -37.78 60.82 -50.85
N GLY A 478 -36.48 61.12 -50.77
CA GLY A 478 -35.95 62.48 -50.91
C GLY A 478 -35.82 63.25 -49.60
N GLY A 479 -35.94 62.56 -48.46
CA GLY A 479 -35.62 63.10 -47.14
C GLY A 479 -34.12 63.26 -46.88
N THR A 480 -33.80 63.74 -45.67
CA THR A 480 -32.41 63.96 -45.23
C THR A 480 -31.67 62.62 -45.14
N ALA A 481 -30.43 62.55 -45.63
CA ALA A 481 -29.62 61.34 -45.56
C ALA A 481 -29.17 61.02 -44.13
N ALA A 482 -29.09 59.72 -43.83
CA ALA A 482 -28.59 59.20 -42.55
C ALA A 482 -27.15 59.68 -42.25
N PRO A 483 -26.77 59.83 -40.97
CA PRO A 483 -25.39 60.13 -40.59
C PRO A 483 -24.40 59.08 -41.11
N SER A 484 -23.13 59.47 -41.30
CA SER A 484 -22.11 58.58 -41.86
C SER A 484 -21.85 57.32 -41.01
N PHE A 485 -22.02 57.40 -39.70
CA PHE A 485 -21.86 56.23 -38.80
C PHE A 485 -23.02 55.24 -38.91
N VAL A 486 -24.21 55.69 -39.34
CA VAL A 486 -25.36 54.82 -39.66
C VAL A 486 -25.15 54.18 -41.03
N GLY A 487 -24.60 54.94 -41.99
CA GLY A 487 -24.29 54.46 -43.33
C GLY A 487 -25.54 53.90 -44.02
N THR A 488 -25.49 52.63 -44.43
CA THR A 488 -26.61 51.89 -45.02
C THR A 488 -27.29 50.95 -44.03
N ASN A 489 -26.89 50.95 -42.76
CA ASN A 489 -27.40 50.06 -41.73
C ASN A 489 -28.68 50.61 -41.11
N TYR A 490 -29.66 50.92 -41.94
CA TYR A 490 -30.95 51.38 -41.46
C TYR A 490 -32.08 50.92 -42.36
N THR A 491 -33.27 50.85 -41.79
CA THR A 491 -34.54 50.85 -42.55
C THR A 491 -35.26 52.15 -42.23
N CYS A 492 -36.02 52.68 -43.18
CA CYS A 492 -36.87 53.83 -42.91
C CYS A 492 -38.24 53.62 -43.56
N ASP A 493 -39.29 53.69 -42.75
CA ASP A 493 -40.66 53.71 -43.24
C ASP A 493 -41.52 54.69 -42.44
N THR A 494 -42.81 54.76 -42.75
CA THR A 494 -43.78 55.63 -42.08
C THR A 494 -45.13 54.96 -42.02
N GLY A 495 -45.72 54.92 -40.83
CA GLY A 495 -47.12 54.52 -40.66
C GLY A 495 -48.11 55.58 -41.20
N ASN A 496 -47.63 56.76 -41.63
CA ASN A 496 -48.48 57.88 -42.02
C ASN A 496 -48.72 57.84 -43.53
N LEU A 497 -49.71 57.04 -43.92
CA LEU A 497 -50.15 56.94 -45.32
C LEU A 497 -50.92 58.18 -45.81
N SER A 498 -51.14 59.19 -44.94
CA SER A 498 -51.84 60.44 -45.28
C SER A 498 -50.91 61.49 -45.92
N THR A 499 -51.50 62.48 -46.60
CA THR A 499 -50.80 63.70 -47.04
C THR A 499 -50.78 64.81 -45.98
N THR A 500 -51.41 64.58 -44.83
CA THR A 500 -51.51 65.56 -43.74
C THR A 500 -50.38 65.37 -42.72
N THR A 501 -49.70 66.46 -42.41
CA THR A 501 -48.47 66.51 -41.59
C THR A 501 -48.70 66.63 -40.08
N TRP A 502 -49.95 66.72 -39.58
CA TRP A 502 -50.23 67.11 -38.18
C TRP A 502 -51.47 66.42 -37.60
N GLY A 503 -51.39 65.12 -37.30
CA GLY A 503 -52.46 64.36 -36.64
C GLY A 503 -52.00 63.74 -35.32
N TYR A 504 -52.72 63.98 -34.22
CA TYR A 504 -52.39 63.45 -32.89
C TYR A 504 -53.11 62.11 -32.62
N GLN A 505 -52.63 61.04 -33.24
CA GLN A 505 -53.15 59.69 -33.00
C GLN A 505 -52.07 58.64 -33.22
N TRP A 506 -52.14 57.55 -32.47
CA TRP A 506 -51.44 56.32 -32.84
C TRP A 506 -51.99 55.85 -34.18
N TYR A 507 -51.11 55.68 -35.15
CA TYR A 507 -51.48 55.06 -36.41
C TYR A 507 -51.62 53.57 -36.15
N SER A 508 -52.80 53.00 -36.38
CA SER A 508 -53.07 51.58 -36.09
C SER A 508 -52.34 50.61 -37.05
N THR A 509 -51.70 51.15 -38.07
CA THR A 509 -50.75 50.43 -38.92
C THR A 509 -49.36 50.55 -38.30
N PRO A 510 -48.67 49.43 -38.03
CA PRO A 510 -47.28 49.46 -37.60
C PRO A 510 -46.44 50.34 -38.54
N ALA A 511 -45.54 51.13 -37.96
CA ALA A 511 -44.50 51.78 -38.76
C ALA A 511 -43.53 50.69 -39.26
N PHE A 512 -43.22 49.73 -38.39
CA PHE A 512 -42.39 48.55 -38.65
C PHE A 512 -43.07 47.36 -37.99
N ALA A 513 -43.46 46.35 -38.77
CA ALA A 513 -43.95 45.08 -38.25
C ALA A 513 -43.20 43.95 -38.94
N GLY A 514 -42.37 43.26 -38.16
CA GLY A 514 -41.51 42.20 -38.70
C GLY A 514 -40.40 42.74 -39.58
N ASP A 515 -39.98 44.00 -39.39
CA ASP A 515 -38.76 44.50 -40.03
C ASP A 515 -37.58 43.82 -39.37
N SER A 516 -37.11 42.74 -39.99
CA SER A 516 -35.94 42.02 -39.57
C SER A 516 -34.68 42.73 -40.06
N PHE A 517 -33.66 42.76 -39.21
CA PHE A 517 -32.32 43.12 -39.59
C PHE A 517 -31.39 41.96 -39.26
N GLN A 518 -30.32 41.84 -40.04
CA GLN A 518 -29.18 40.99 -39.74
C GLN A 518 -27.92 41.75 -40.12
N ARG A 519 -26.98 41.89 -39.19
CA ARG A 519 -25.78 42.71 -39.36
C ARG A 519 -24.58 41.99 -38.78
N THR A 520 -23.55 41.87 -39.60
CA THR A 520 -22.20 41.47 -39.18
C THR A 520 -21.48 42.69 -38.63
N LEU A 521 -20.91 42.56 -37.44
CA LEU A 521 -20.14 43.60 -36.77
C LEU A 521 -18.71 43.66 -37.33
N PRO A 522 -18.01 44.82 -37.22
CA PRO A 522 -16.62 44.95 -37.65
C PRO A 522 -15.63 44.08 -36.85
N SER A 523 -16.00 43.74 -35.62
CA SER A 523 -15.27 42.86 -34.70
C SER A 523 -16.27 42.19 -33.77
N SER A 524 -15.93 41.01 -33.26
CA SER A 524 -16.75 40.36 -32.23
C SER A 524 -16.70 41.13 -30.92
N THR A 525 -17.73 40.96 -30.11
CA THR A 525 -17.90 41.58 -28.79
C THR A 525 -18.79 40.70 -27.91
N ASP A 526 -18.68 40.85 -26.61
CA ASP A 526 -19.57 40.26 -25.59
C ASP A 526 -20.44 41.33 -24.92
N GLU A 527 -20.41 42.57 -25.42
CA GLU A 527 -21.15 43.69 -24.83
C GLU A 527 -22.68 43.50 -24.97
N ALA A 528 -23.44 44.01 -24.00
CA ALA A 528 -24.90 44.06 -24.10
C ALA A 528 -25.37 44.84 -25.33
N ILE A 529 -26.48 44.38 -25.92
CA ILE A 529 -27.17 45.11 -26.99
C ILE A 529 -28.09 46.15 -26.35
N GLU A 530 -27.98 47.39 -26.83
CA GLU A 530 -28.77 48.50 -26.36
C GLU A 530 -29.76 48.96 -27.44
N VAL A 531 -31.04 48.98 -27.11
CA VAL A 531 -32.11 49.47 -27.97
C VAL A 531 -32.57 50.83 -27.45
N ARG A 532 -32.48 51.85 -28.31
CA ARG A 532 -32.67 53.25 -27.93
C ARG A 532 -33.83 53.86 -28.68
N LEU A 533 -34.79 54.45 -27.95
CA LEU A 533 -35.90 55.21 -28.54
C LEU A 533 -35.47 56.67 -28.64
N ILE A 534 -35.21 57.16 -29.85
CA ILE A 534 -34.61 58.47 -30.07
C ILE A 534 -35.64 59.39 -30.70
N ALA A 535 -35.71 60.63 -30.21
CA ALA A 535 -36.35 61.74 -30.91
C ALA A 535 -35.85 63.11 -30.40
N ASP A 536 -36.00 64.18 -31.19
CA ASP A 536 -35.47 65.50 -30.85
C ASP A 536 -36.47 66.48 -30.19
N GLU A 537 -37.79 66.31 -30.36
CA GLU A 537 -38.79 67.16 -29.68
C GLU A 537 -39.40 66.60 -28.37
N GLU A 538 -40.14 67.45 -27.63
CA GLU A 538 -40.72 67.18 -26.28
C GLU A 538 -42.07 66.45 -26.35
N SER A 539 -42.36 65.54 -25.40
CA SER A 539 -43.70 64.98 -25.21
C SER A 539 -44.54 65.67 -24.11
N SER A 540 -44.16 66.88 -23.67
CA SER A 540 -44.96 67.62 -22.71
C SER A 540 -46.29 68.07 -23.35
N ALA A 541 -47.37 67.38 -22.98
CA ALA A 541 -48.78 67.61 -23.32
C ALA A 541 -49.35 66.99 -24.61
N HIS A 542 -48.73 65.94 -25.19
CA HIS A 542 -49.27 65.20 -26.36
C HIS A 542 -49.59 66.08 -27.59
N THR A 543 -49.17 67.35 -27.58
CA THR A 543 -49.53 68.31 -28.62
C THR A 543 -48.51 68.41 -29.74
N TYR A 544 -47.33 67.77 -29.65
CA TYR A 544 -46.28 67.71 -30.70
C TYR A 544 -45.26 66.58 -30.41
N SER A 545 -45.71 65.34 -30.10
CA SER A 545 -44.74 64.30 -29.69
C SER A 545 -44.31 63.41 -30.86
N GLU A 546 -43.01 63.25 -31.01
CA GLU A 546 -42.34 62.47 -32.07
C GLU A 546 -41.91 61.12 -31.49
N ASP A 547 -42.84 60.42 -30.84
CA ASP A 547 -42.52 59.20 -30.08
C ASP A 547 -42.82 57.92 -30.86
N VAL A 548 -41.84 57.02 -30.90
CA VAL A 548 -42.04 55.65 -31.36
C VAL A 548 -42.48 54.78 -30.19
N GLY A 549 -43.57 54.03 -30.39
CA GLY A 549 -44.04 53.00 -29.48
C GLY A 549 -43.59 51.63 -29.94
N VAL A 550 -42.94 50.84 -29.07
CA VAL A 550 -42.52 49.47 -29.31
C VAL A 550 -43.49 48.53 -28.62
N SER A 551 -44.01 47.56 -29.36
CA SER A 551 -44.91 46.53 -28.81
C SER A 551 -44.23 45.18 -28.65
N ALA A 552 -43.20 44.88 -29.45
CA ALA A 552 -42.45 43.64 -29.32
C ALA A 552 -41.03 43.80 -29.86
N ILE A 553 -40.10 43.02 -29.32
CA ILE A 553 -38.72 42.92 -29.78
C ILE A 553 -38.24 41.48 -29.71
N GLU A 554 -37.48 41.09 -30.72
CA GLU A 554 -36.78 39.82 -30.80
C GLU A 554 -35.32 40.11 -31.18
N LEU A 555 -34.35 39.62 -30.41
CA LEU A 555 -32.92 39.82 -30.63
C LEU A 555 -32.17 38.50 -30.53
N TRP A 556 -31.27 38.28 -31.47
CA TRP A 556 -30.40 37.12 -31.53
C TRP A 556 -28.97 37.52 -31.88
N VAL A 557 -28.02 36.75 -31.39
CA VAL A 557 -26.59 36.92 -31.65
C VAL A 557 -25.90 35.61 -32.03
N ARG A 558 -24.83 35.69 -32.80
CA ARG A 558 -23.93 34.55 -33.06
C ARG A 558 -22.53 34.97 -33.47
#